data_AF-A0A7K2PSX7-F1
#
_entry.id   AF-A0A7K2PSX7-F1
#
_cell.length_a   1.000
_cell.length_b   1.000
_cell.length_c   1.000
_cell.angle_alpha   90.00
_cell.angle_beta   90.00
_cell.angle_gamma   90.00
#
_symmetry.space_group_name_H-M   'P 1'
#
loop_
_entity.id
_entity.type
_entity.pdbx_description
1 polymer ?
#
loop_
_entity_poly.entity_id
_entity_poly.type
_entity_poly.pdbx_seq_one_letter_code
_entity_poly.pdbx_strand_id
1 'polypeptide(L)'
;MTTVQKRRARARGGELDDCLRACAAHSGKVVGSIDRRRVELGEQLRKLLVVWGTTATATPAAPASSGATALLKRAVKGAPSPSSNIPAELLDALLAVANKALECGYDDELNLALIISDTVLAQRKNSRAGWRLRARLLETLGEEAEALEAYEKYLSLTDDDGFGVRARIAGLRIAGEKERELLELLKGQVPGARAFAGRPATDVWAEGLAAHALGDWAEAEPRLVGALLSLDDENAPVQERQELLSQYLDLRSTEDTDGAALTRAVELYAEQRRNRMRGPVDDPTIGGVQWITLGEFRNQIAGKSICLIANSGRVGASSMGAEIDAYDLVVRFNSYRIDPRHTGARTDIHVTIHKHGFNWDQQVTTRLVFGGVSGDWKYSLRNRLVPGAQTYLGDESLRWPLRNIGKVGTDVWSGIPTSGFNMLWLLDFLDVSPRLDLIGFDFYESGAYRVQEAMKLAITSVHEYTSEKAWVMERAQSVTDTRISLR
;
A
#
# COMPACT_ATOMS: atom_id res chain seq x y z
N MET A 1 -9.55 11.17 -33.47
CA MET A 1 -9.28 11.47 -32.05
C MET A 1 -9.12 10.16 -31.31
N THR A 2 -7.92 9.90 -30.78
CA THR A 2 -7.63 8.69 -30.00
C THR A 2 -8.41 8.67 -28.68
N THR A 3 -8.54 7.52 -28.04
CA THR A 3 -9.19 7.36 -26.71
C THR A 3 -8.52 8.24 -25.66
N VAL A 4 -7.20 8.40 -25.76
CA VAL A 4 -6.37 9.33 -24.97
C VAL A 4 -6.76 10.79 -25.23
N GLN A 5 -6.95 11.20 -26.49
CA GLN A 5 -7.42 12.55 -26.82
C GLN A 5 -8.86 12.83 -26.33
N LYS A 6 -9.74 11.82 -26.32
CA LYS A 6 -11.09 11.95 -25.74
C LYS A 6 -11.08 12.04 -24.22
N ARG A 7 -10.16 11.36 -23.52
CA ARG A 7 -9.93 11.51 -22.07
C ARG A 7 -9.30 12.88 -21.75
N ARG A 8 -8.25 13.28 -22.47
CA ARG A 8 -7.55 14.58 -22.33
C ARG A 8 -8.43 15.78 -22.64
N ALA A 9 -9.42 15.67 -23.53
CA ALA A 9 -10.38 16.74 -23.81
C ALA A 9 -11.44 16.94 -22.72
N ARG A 10 -11.61 15.99 -21.79
CA ARG A 10 -12.75 15.95 -20.86
C ARG A 10 -12.53 16.69 -19.54
N ALA A 11 -11.29 17.06 -19.21
CA ALA A 11 -10.96 17.78 -17.98
C ALA A 11 -10.33 19.15 -18.30
N ARG A 12 -11.17 20.17 -18.39
CA ARG A 12 -10.78 21.56 -18.11
C ARG A 12 -11.59 22.02 -16.91
N GLY A 13 -11.30 21.45 -15.74
CA GLY A 13 -11.72 22.05 -14.47
C GLY A 13 -10.96 23.36 -14.29
N GLY A 14 -11.66 24.44 -13.97
CA GLY A 14 -11.03 25.74 -13.75
C GLY A 14 -11.89 26.66 -12.90
N GLU A 15 -13.20 26.62 -13.13
CA GLU A 15 -14.16 27.37 -12.34
C GLU A 15 -14.65 26.54 -11.15
N LEU A 16 -14.55 27.15 -9.95
CA LEU A 16 -14.96 26.54 -8.69
C LEU A 16 -16.43 26.09 -8.72
N ASP A 17 -17.29 26.88 -9.35
CA ASP A 17 -18.74 26.61 -9.42
C ASP A 17 -19.08 25.38 -10.28
N ASP A 18 -18.31 25.11 -11.33
CA ASP A 18 -18.46 23.89 -12.14
C ASP A 18 -18.03 22.66 -11.33
N CYS A 19 -16.91 22.77 -10.60
CA CYS A 19 -16.43 21.70 -9.73
C CYS A 19 -17.45 21.36 -8.64
N LEU A 20 -18.02 22.37 -7.98
CA LEU A 20 -19.01 22.17 -6.92
C LEU A 20 -20.32 21.58 -7.46
N ARG A 21 -20.75 21.98 -8.66
CA ARG A 21 -21.88 21.34 -9.37
C ARG A 21 -21.60 19.88 -9.68
N ALA A 22 -20.39 19.55 -10.14
CA ALA A 22 -19.98 18.16 -10.38
C ALA A 22 -20.01 17.33 -9.08
N CYS A 23 -19.49 17.87 -7.97
CA CYS A 23 -19.58 17.24 -6.65
C CYS A 23 -21.03 17.02 -6.21
N ALA A 24 -21.91 18.02 -6.37
CA ALA A 24 -23.32 17.91 -6.01
C ALA A 24 -24.04 16.82 -6.83
N ALA A 25 -23.82 16.80 -8.15
CA ALA A 25 -24.39 15.79 -9.03
C ALA A 25 -23.88 14.38 -8.66
N HIS A 26 -22.58 14.23 -8.39
CA HIS A 26 -22.01 12.95 -7.99
C HIS A 26 -22.50 12.48 -6.62
N SER A 27 -22.75 13.42 -5.68
CA SER A 27 -23.34 13.11 -4.38
C SER A 27 -24.69 12.42 -4.50
N GLY A 28 -25.50 12.79 -5.50
CA GLY A 28 -26.78 12.14 -5.79
C GLY A 28 -26.61 10.73 -6.37
N LYS A 29 -25.62 10.53 -7.24
CA LYS A 29 -25.36 9.24 -7.90
C LYS A 29 -24.93 8.13 -6.94
N VAL A 30 -24.16 8.48 -5.91
CA VAL A 30 -23.61 7.50 -4.96
C VAL A 30 -24.59 7.13 -3.83
N VAL A 31 -25.77 7.76 -3.77
CA VAL A 31 -26.81 7.44 -2.77
C VAL A 31 -27.32 6.02 -3.01
N GLY A 32 -27.40 5.24 -1.93
CA GLY A 32 -27.90 3.85 -2.01
C GLY A 32 -26.89 2.87 -2.62
N SER A 33 -25.64 3.26 -2.81
CA SER A 33 -24.60 2.33 -3.21
C SER A 33 -24.39 1.25 -2.15
N ILE A 34 -24.25 0.00 -2.59
CA ILE A 34 -23.87 -1.14 -1.73
C ILE A 34 -22.37 -1.22 -1.48
N ASP A 35 -21.56 -0.48 -2.25
CA ASP A 35 -20.12 -0.42 -2.06
C ASP A 35 -19.77 0.57 -0.94
N ARG A 36 -19.16 0.06 0.12
CA ARG A 36 -18.68 0.82 1.27
C ARG A 36 -17.82 2.02 0.86
N ARG A 37 -16.96 1.90 -0.16
CA ARG A 37 -16.08 3.02 -0.58
C ARG A 37 -16.89 4.18 -1.14
N ARG A 38 -17.90 3.88 -1.96
CA ARG A 38 -18.84 4.87 -2.51
C ARG A 38 -19.75 5.47 -1.44
N VAL A 39 -20.14 4.70 -0.42
CA VAL A 39 -20.87 5.23 0.75
C VAL A 39 -20.02 6.26 1.49
N GLU A 40 -18.77 5.94 1.80
CA GLU A 40 -17.83 6.84 2.46
C GLU A 40 -17.52 8.09 1.60
N LEU A 41 -17.42 7.95 0.27
CA LEU A 41 -17.34 9.08 -0.65
C LEU A 41 -18.59 9.97 -0.58
N GLY A 42 -19.78 9.38 -0.55
CA GLY A 42 -21.03 10.10 -0.40
C GLY A 42 -21.10 10.92 0.89
N GLU A 43 -20.53 10.42 1.98
CA GLU A 43 -20.41 11.20 3.24
C GLU A 43 -19.49 12.42 3.08
N GLN A 44 -18.34 12.26 2.41
CA GLN A 44 -17.43 13.39 2.16
C GLN A 44 -18.06 14.44 1.23
N LEU A 45 -18.79 14.00 0.21
CA LEU A 45 -19.52 14.89 -0.69
C LEU A 45 -20.59 15.70 0.06
N ARG A 46 -21.35 15.08 0.97
CA ARG A 46 -22.31 15.80 1.82
C ARG A 46 -21.62 16.81 2.73
N LYS A 47 -20.50 16.45 3.36
CA LYS A 47 -19.69 17.38 4.18
C LYS A 47 -19.22 18.59 3.36
N LEU A 48 -18.71 18.35 2.15
CA LEU A 48 -18.29 19.41 1.24
C LEU A 48 -19.45 20.37 0.91
N LEU A 49 -20.63 19.85 0.61
CA LEU A 49 -21.81 20.68 0.28
C LEU A 49 -22.28 21.51 1.49
N VAL A 50 -22.20 20.96 2.70
CA VAL A 50 -22.49 21.71 3.94
C VAL A 50 -21.49 22.85 4.11
N VAL A 51 -20.18 22.56 4.02
CA VAL A 51 -19.11 23.58 4.12
C VAL A 51 -19.31 24.68 3.09
N TRP A 52 -19.63 24.33 1.84
CA TRP A 52 -19.90 25.32 0.80
C TRP A 52 -21.13 26.21 1.15
N GLY A 53 -22.23 25.60 1.59
CA GLY A 53 -23.45 26.33 1.97
C GLY A 53 -23.25 27.28 3.15
N THR A 54 -22.43 26.91 4.13
CA THR A 54 -22.10 27.77 5.28
C THR A 54 -21.08 28.86 4.93
N THR A 55 -20.17 28.58 3.99
CA THR A 55 -19.16 29.58 3.56
C THR A 55 -19.78 30.64 2.64
N ALA A 56 -20.74 30.28 1.78
CA ALA A 56 -21.45 31.22 0.91
C ALA A 56 -22.35 32.21 1.69
N THR A 57 -22.86 31.79 2.85
CA THR A 57 -23.74 32.61 3.72
C THR A 57 -22.98 33.53 4.68
N ALA A 58 -21.66 33.37 4.83
CA ALA A 58 -20.82 34.18 5.72
C ALA A 58 -20.33 35.51 5.12
N THR A 59 -20.74 35.87 3.90
CA THR A 59 -20.53 37.23 3.37
C THR A 59 -21.48 38.17 4.11
N PRO A 60 -21.03 39.22 4.84
CA PRO A 60 -21.93 40.00 5.67
C PRO A 60 -22.99 40.67 4.81
N ALA A 61 -24.27 40.36 5.09
CA ALA A 61 -25.38 41.17 4.60
C ALA A 61 -25.17 42.59 5.13
N ALA A 62 -24.86 43.52 4.22
CA ALA A 62 -24.86 44.94 4.57
C ALA A 62 -26.25 45.31 5.12
N PRO A 63 -26.33 46.15 6.17
CA PRO A 63 -27.61 46.49 6.79
C PRO A 63 -28.53 47.10 5.73
N ALA A 64 -29.80 46.70 5.75
CA ALA A 64 -30.81 47.10 4.78
C ALA A 64 -30.92 48.64 4.72
N SER A 65 -30.40 49.25 3.66
CA SER A 65 -30.74 50.63 3.33
C SER A 65 -32.07 50.61 2.56
N SER A 66 -33.14 51.07 3.22
CA SER A 66 -34.44 51.30 2.63
C SER A 66 -34.34 52.33 1.50
N GLY A 67 -34.60 51.92 0.27
CA GLY A 67 -34.78 52.85 -0.85
C GLY A 67 -34.61 52.18 -2.22
N ALA A 68 -35.71 52.13 -3.00
CA ALA A 68 -35.76 51.54 -4.33
C ALA A 68 -34.80 52.17 -5.37
N THR A 69 -34.16 53.30 -5.05
CA THR A 69 -33.19 54.00 -5.90
C THR A 69 -31.74 53.49 -5.77
N ALA A 70 -31.41 52.69 -4.76
CA ALA A 70 -30.05 52.13 -4.59
C ALA A 70 -29.80 50.87 -5.44
N LEU A 71 -30.85 50.13 -5.81
CA LEU A 71 -30.76 48.90 -6.62
C LEU A 71 -30.31 49.18 -8.07
N LEU A 72 -30.69 50.32 -8.64
CA LEU A 72 -30.34 50.68 -10.02
C LEU A 72 -28.88 51.15 -10.18
N LYS A 73 -28.24 51.69 -9.15
CA LYS A 73 -26.80 52.04 -9.20
C LYS A 73 -25.87 50.82 -9.09
N ARG A 74 -26.34 49.70 -8.53
CA ARG A 74 -25.56 48.45 -8.40
C ARG A 74 -25.48 47.66 -9.71
N ALA A 75 -26.39 47.91 -10.65
CA ALA A 75 -26.38 47.27 -11.97
C ALA A 75 -25.37 47.90 -12.95
N VAL A 76 -24.77 49.05 -12.63
CA VAL A 76 -23.91 49.83 -13.56
C VAL A 76 -22.43 49.89 -13.14
N LYS A 77 -22.06 49.44 -11.93
CA LYS A 77 -20.66 49.28 -11.53
C LYS A 77 -20.38 47.80 -11.27
N GLY A 78 -19.67 47.18 -12.21
CA GLY A 78 -19.23 45.80 -12.16
C GLY A 78 -18.67 45.44 -10.78
N ALA A 79 -19.10 44.30 -10.26
CA ALA A 79 -18.60 43.75 -9.02
C ALA A 79 -17.07 43.62 -9.09
N PRO A 80 -16.34 44.00 -8.03
CA PRO A 80 -14.89 43.82 -8.00
C PRO A 80 -14.59 42.32 -8.11
N SER A 81 -13.64 41.98 -8.99
CA SER A 81 -13.19 40.61 -9.23
C SER A 81 -12.83 39.95 -7.89
N PRO A 82 -13.44 38.80 -7.53
CA PRO A 82 -13.12 38.14 -6.27
C PRO A 82 -11.66 37.68 -6.31
N SER A 83 -10.95 37.93 -5.21
CA SER A 83 -9.60 37.40 -4.99
C SER A 83 -9.61 35.89 -5.20
N SER A 84 -8.72 35.42 -6.06
CA SER A 84 -8.67 34.09 -6.69
C SER A 84 -8.33 32.91 -5.76
N ASN A 85 -8.66 32.97 -4.47
CA ASN A 85 -8.24 31.98 -3.49
C ASN A 85 -9.45 31.35 -2.81
N ILE A 86 -9.66 30.06 -3.06
CA ILE A 86 -10.59 29.20 -2.31
C ILE A 86 -10.32 29.28 -0.79
N PRO A 87 -11.34 29.39 0.07
CA PRO A 87 -11.20 29.31 1.52
C PRO A 87 -10.53 28.00 1.97
N ALA A 88 -9.80 28.02 3.10
CA ALA A 88 -9.03 26.86 3.56
C ALA A 88 -9.92 25.65 3.86
N GLU A 89 -11.05 25.85 4.55
CA GLU A 89 -11.99 24.77 4.87
C GLU A 89 -12.59 24.13 3.62
N LEU A 90 -12.91 24.96 2.61
CA LEU A 90 -13.43 24.47 1.33
C LEU A 90 -12.36 23.70 0.54
N LEU A 91 -11.11 24.17 0.56
CA LEU A 91 -9.98 23.45 -0.02
C LEU A 91 -9.82 22.06 0.64
N ASP A 92 -9.82 22.00 1.97
CA ASP A 92 -9.63 20.74 2.71
C ASP A 92 -10.77 19.76 2.42
N ALA A 93 -12.02 20.25 2.36
CA ALA A 93 -13.17 19.45 1.99
C ALA A 93 -13.08 18.91 0.54
N LEU A 94 -12.65 19.74 -0.41
CA LEU A 94 -12.43 19.33 -1.81
C LEU A 94 -11.34 18.25 -1.90
N LEU A 95 -10.20 18.45 -1.22
CA LEU A 95 -9.13 17.48 -1.17
C LEU A 95 -9.58 16.15 -0.52
N ALA A 96 -10.40 16.20 0.53
CA ALA A 96 -10.95 15.01 1.17
C ALA A 96 -11.84 14.21 0.20
N VAL A 97 -12.73 14.89 -0.54
CA VAL A 97 -13.56 14.26 -1.58
C VAL A 97 -12.70 13.64 -2.66
N ALA A 98 -11.72 14.37 -3.19
CA ALA A 98 -10.89 13.86 -4.29
C ALA A 98 -10.02 12.67 -3.88
N ASN A 99 -9.43 12.69 -2.67
CA ASN A 99 -8.72 11.52 -2.15
C ASN A 99 -9.66 10.31 -2.00
N LYS A 100 -10.91 10.54 -1.56
CA LYS A 100 -11.87 9.45 -1.40
C LYS A 100 -12.39 8.90 -2.72
N ALA A 101 -12.56 9.77 -3.70
CA ALA A 101 -12.92 9.39 -5.06
C ALA A 101 -11.78 8.60 -5.73
N LEU A 102 -10.53 9.00 -5.52
CA LEU A 102 -9.35 8.24 -5.92
C LEU A 102 -9.33 6.82 -5.29
N GLU A 103 -9.68 6.67 -4.01
CA GLU A 103 -9.76 5.36 -3.34
C GLU A 103 -10.86 4.44 -3.91
N CYS A 104 -11.92 5.01 -4.48
CA CYS A 104 -12.98 4.25 -5.13
C CYS A 104 -12.46 3.58 -6.41
N GLY A 105 -11.67 4.31 -7.21
CA GLY A 105 -10.94 3.76 -8.36
C GLY A 105 -11.78 3.46 -9.61
N TYR A 106 -13.06 3.81 -9.63
CA TYR A 106 -13.92 3.71 -10.81
C TYR A 106 -13.79 4.95 -11.70
N ASP A 107 -14.05 4.81 -13.01
CA ASP A 107 -13.90 5.88 -14.00
C ASP A 107 -14.63 7.18 -13.63
N ASP A 108 -15.89 7.11 -13.20
CA ASP A 108 -16.67 8.29 -12.84
C ASP A 108 -16.05 9.04 -11.64
N GLU A 109 -15.64 8.31 -10.61
CA GLU A 109 -14.97 8.85 -9.43
C GLU A 109 -13.57 9.40 -9.73
N LEU A 110 -12.79 8.73 -10.59
CA LEU A 110 -11.48 9.23 -11.05
C LEU A 110 -11.63 10.52 -11.84
N ASN A 111 -12.65 10.61 -12.71
CA ASN A 111 -12.99 11.84 -13.43
C ASN A 111 -13.38 12.98 -12.48
N LEU A 112 -14.18 12.70 -11.44
CA LEU A 112 -14.50 13.70 -10.42
C LEU A 112 -13.25 14.19 -9.69
N ALA A 113 -12.36 13.27 -9.30
CA ALA A 113 -11.12 13.60 -8.60
C ALA A 113 -10.18 14.46 -9.47
N LEU A 114 -10.11 14.20 -10.78
CA LEU A 114 -9.40 15.04 -11.75
C LEU A 114 -9.96 16.47 -11.79
N ILE A 115 -11.29 16.63 -11.92
CA ILE A 115 -11.94 17.94 -11.95
C ILE A 115 -11.62 18.73 -10.68
N ILE A 116 -11.68 18.08 -9.51
CA ILE A 116 -11.34 18.71 -8.24
C ILE A 116 -9.86 19.09 -8.20
N SER A 117 -8.97 18.19 -8.63
CA SER A 117 -7.53 18.44 -8.65
C SER A 117 -7.16 19.63 -9.53
N ASP A 118 -7.74 19.73 -10.74
CA ASP A 118 -7.53 20.86 -11.66
C ASP A 118 -8.03 22.16 -11.04
N THR A 119 -9.23 22.14 -10.44
CA THR A 119 -9.83 23.30 -9.79
C THR A 119 -8.97 23.78 -8.61
N VAL A 120 -8.51 22.87 -7.76
CA VAL A 120 -7.63 23.20 -6.63
C VAL A 120 -6.35 23.86 -7.11
N LEU A 121 -5.73 23.36 -8.18
CA LEU A 121 -4.48 23.91 -8.71
C LEU A 121 -4.68 25.21 -9.51
N ALA A 122 -5.84 25.39 -10.15
CA ALA A 122 -6.22 26.66 -10.77
C ALA A 122 -6.37 27.77 -9.74
N GLN A 123 -7.01 27.47 -8.60
CA GLN A 123 -7.27 28.42 -7.51
C GLN A 123 -6.06 28.59 -6.58
N ARG A 124 -5.25 27.55 -6.38
CA ARG A 124 -4.04 27.57 -5.54
C ARG A 124 -2.89 26.82 -6.20
N LYS A 125 -2.20 27.52 -7.12
CA LYS A 125 -1.08 26.99 -7.93
C LYS A 125 0.07 26.36 -7.14
N ASN A 126 0.29 26.79 -5.89
CA ASN A 126 1.34 26.28 -5.00
C ASN A 126 0.81 25.34 -3.92
N SER A 127 -0.37 24.74 -4.11
CA SER A 127 -0.92 23.76 -3.17
C SER A 127 -0.11 22.46 -3.22
N ARG A 128 0.72 22.20 -2.18
CA ARG A 128 1.45 20.94 -2.01
C ARG A 128 0.52 19.72 -2.10
N ALA A 129 -0.58 19.77 -1.35
CA ALA A 129 -1.56 18.68 -1.32
C ALA A 129 -2.26 18.51 -2.69
N GLY A 130 -2.50 19.60 -3.42
CA GLY A 130 -3.06 19.57 -4.78
C GLY A 130 -2.12 18.89 -5.78
N TRP A 131 -0.83 19.23 -5.78
CA TRP A 131 0.16 18.60 -6.67
C TRP A 131 0.36 17.12 -6.37
N ARG A 132 0.40 16.74 -5.09
CA ARG A 132 0.48 15.33 -4.68
C ARG A 132 -0.76 14.53 -5.09
N LEU A 133 -1.95 15.12 -4.96
CA LEU A 133 -3.21 14.52 -5.42
C LEU A 133 -3.19 14.33 -6.94
N ARG A 134 -2.80 15.37 -7.71
CA ARG A 134 -2.67 15.33 -9.16
C ARG A 134 -1.75 14.19 -9.60
N ALA A 135 -0.57 14.09 -8.98
CA ALA A 135 0.40 13.07 -9.31
C ALA A 135 -0.16 11.65 -9.12
N ARG A 136 -0.78 11.37 -7.96
CA ARG A 136 -1.40 10.06 -7.68
C ARG A 136 -2.56 9.74 -8.63
N LEU A 137 -3.33 10.74 -9.03
CA LEU A 137 -4.42 10.58 -10.00
C LEU A 137 -3.89 10.20 -11.38
N LEU A 138 -2.93 10.97 -11.91
CA LEU A 138 -2.32 10.73 -13.21
C LEU A 138 -1.63 9.37 -13.25
N GLU A 139 -0.94 9.00 -12.18
CA GLU A 139 -0.36 7.68 -12.01
C GLU A 139 -1.40 6.55 -12.04
N THR A 140 -2.53 6.73 -11.35
CA THR A 140 -3.64 5.76 -11.36
C THR A 140 -4.27 5.64 -12.75
N LEU A 141 -4.31 6.74 -13.50
CA LEU A 141 -4.80 6.79 -14.89
C LEU A 141 -3.78 6.31 -15.92
N GLY A 142 -2.53 6.06 -15.51
CA GLY A 142 -1.47 5.60 -16.41
C GLY A 142 -0.75 6.68 -17.19
N GLU A 143 -1.02 7.96 -16.90
CA GLU A 143 -0.39 9.12 -17.54
C GLU A 143 0.93 9.41 -16.81
N GLU A 144 1.92 8.54 -17.01
CA GLU A 144 3.17 8.52 -16.22
C GLU A 144 4.00 9.80 -16.37
N ALA A 145 4.14 10.32 -17.59
CA ALA A 145 4.95 11.51 -17.83
C ALA A 145 4.41 12.70 -17.03
N GLU A 146 3.10 12.94 -17.11
CA GLU A 146 2.45 14.01 -16.36
C GLU A 146 2.43 13.72 -14.84
N ALA A 147 2.38 12.45 -14.42
CA ALA A 147 2.48 12.08 -13.01
C ALA A 147 3.86 12.41 -12.43
N LEU A 148 4.94 12.12 -13.17
CA LEU A 148 6.31 12.47 -12.81
C LEU A 148 6.48 13.98 -12.66
N GLU A 149 6.00 14.76 -13.64
CA GLU A 149 6.02 16.22 -13.56
C GLU A 149 5.28 16.76 -12.33
N ALA A 150 4.11 16.19 -12.02
CA ALA A 150 3.33 16.58 -10.85
C ALA A 150 4.02 16.21 -9.53
N TYR A 151 4.67 15.05 -9.44
CA TYR A 151 5.45 14.64 -8.27
C TYR A 151 6.69 15.53 -8.07
N GLU A 152 7.42 15.85 -9.15
CA GLU A 152 8.54 16.79 -9.11
C GLU A 152 8.10 18.18 -8.68
N LYS A 153 6.94 18.63 -9.18
CA LYS A 153 6.38 19.91 -8.76
C LYS A 153 6.01 19.92 -7.28
N TYR A 154 5.44 18.83 -6.77
CA TYR A 154 5.20 18.66 -5.33
C TYR A 154 6.50 18.76 -4.52
N LEU A 155 7.55 18.04 -4.91
CA LEU A 155 8.85 18.09 -4.23
C LEU A 155 9.50 19.46 -4.29
N SER A 156 9.34 20.23 -5.37
CA SER A 156 9.86 21.61 -5.45
C SER A 156 9.23 22.56 -4.44
N LEU A 157 8.11 22.17 -3.82
CA LEU A 157 7.38 22.97 -2.83
C LEU A 157 7.63 22.49 -1.39
N THR A 158 8.45 21.46 -1.16
CA THR A 158 8.70 20.89 0.17
C THR A 158 10.11 20.33 0.32
N ASP A 159 10.78 20.66 1.42
CA ASP A 159 12.11 20.10 1.72
C ASP A 159 11.99 18.67 2.31
N ASP A 160 10.90 18.43 3.04
CA ASP A 160 10.55 17.14 3.63
C ASP A 160 9.84 16.23 2.63
N ASP A 161 10.33 14.99 2.52
CA ASP A 161 9.76 13.90 1.72
C ASP A 161 9.13 12.81 2.61
N GLY A 162 8.28 13.24 3.55
CA GLY A 162 7.58 12.33 4.46
C GLY A 162 6.65 11.30 3.79
N PHE A 163 6.44 11.40 2.47
CA PHE A 163 5.67 10.42 1.69
C PHE A 163 6.53 9.55 0.76
N GLY A 164 7.86 9.69 0.77
CA GLY A 164 8.77 8.88 -0.06
C GLY A 164 8.60 9.09 -1.58
N VAL A 165 8.19 10.29 -1.99
CA VAL A 165 7.95 10.65 -3.40
C VAL A 165 9.23 10.61 -4.22
N ARG A 166 10.41 10.91 -3.66
CA ARG A 166 11.68 10.80 -4.40
C ARG A 166 11.96 9.37 -4.84
N ALA A 167 11.75 8.41 -3.94
CA ALA A 167 11.87 6.98 -4.27
C ALA A 167 10.80 6.56 -5.29
N ARG A 168 9.58 7.08 -5.17
CA ARG A 168 8.51 6.81 -6.15
C ARG A 168 8.89 7.29 -7.56
N ILE A 169 9.35 8.54 -7.70
CA ILE A 169 9.82 9.12 -8.98
C ILE A 169 10.92 8.25 -9.59
N ALA A 170 11.92 7.89 -8.79
CA ALA A 170 13.04 7.10 -9.28
C ALA A 170 12.60 5.73 -9.84
N GLY A 171 11.58 5.10 -9.22
CA GLY A 171 11.08 3.80 -9.68
C GLY A 171 10.26 3.91 -10.94
N LEU A 172 9.44 4.95 -11.05
CA LEU A 172 8.70 5.24 -12.27
C LEU A 172 9.65 5.51 -13.45
N ARG A 173 10.74 6.27 -13.23
CA ARG A 173 11.76 6.53 -14.27
C ARG A 173 12.45 5.26 -14.73
N ILE A 174 12.98 4.46 -13.79
CA ILE A 174 13.64 3.19 -14.13
C ILE A 174 12.68 2.23 -14.79
N ALA A 175 11.43 2.17 -14.34
CA ALA A 175 10.42 1.37 -15.00
C ALA A 175 10.17 1.82 -16.44
N GLY A 176 10.02 3.11 -16.69
CA GLY A 176 9.89 3.66 -18.03
C GLY A 176 11.11 3.34 -18.91
N GLU A 177 12.32 3.36 -18.35
CA GLU A 177 13.54 2.92 -19.04
C GLU A 177 13.48 1.43 -19.41
N LYS A 178 13.11 0.56 -18.47
CA LYS A 178 13.00 -0.88 -18.70
C LYS A 178 11.89 -1.26 -19.68
N GLU A 179 10.81 -0.50 -19.72
CA GLU A 179 9.77 -0.65 -20.74
C GLU A 179 10.29 -0.30 -22.14
N ARG A 180 11.01 0.82 -22.28
CA ARG A 180 11.63 1.19 -23.56
C ARG A 180 12.67 0.16 -24.01
N GLU A 181 13.52 -0.32 -23.10
CA GLU A 181 14.46 -1.40 -23.37
C GLU A 181 13.74 -2.67 -23.87
N LEU A 182 12.61 -3.03 -23.23
CA LEU A 182 11.80 -4.17 -23.63
C LEU A 182 11.21 -3.97 -25.03
N LEU A 183 10.60 -2.82 -25.31
CA LEU A 183 9.98 -2.56 -26.61
C LEU A 183 11.02 -2.52 -27.75
N GLU A 184 12.20 -1.93 -27.51
CA GLU A 184 13.29 -1.95 -28.49
C GLU A 184 13.86 -3.37 -28.68
N LEU A 185 13.92 -4.18 -27.63
CA LEU A 185 14.27 -5.60 -27.75
C LEU A 185 13.25 -6.34 -28.63
N LEU A 186 11.95 -6.18 -28.39
CA LEU A 186 10.89 -6.82 -29.17
C LEU A 186 10.91 -6.37 -30.63
N LYS A 187 11.16 -5.08 -30.88
CA LYS A 187 11.32 -4.52 -32.24
C LYS A 187 12.53 -5.09 -32.98
N GLY A 188 13.60 -5.43 -32.26
CA GLY A 188 14.77 -6.12 -32.81
C GLY A 188 14.52 -7.60 -33.09
N GLN A 189 13.81 -8.27 -32.18
CA GLN A 189 13.48 -9.70 -32.29
C GLN A 189 12.40 -9.99 -33.34
N VAL A 190 11.48 -9.05 -33.57
CA VAL A 190 10.35 -9.20 -34.48
C VAL A 190 10.34 -8.07 -35.53
N PRO A 191 11.23 -8.09 -36.54
CA PRO A 191 11.34 -7.01 -37.51
C PRO A 191 10.04 -6.73 -38.29
N GLY A 192 9.23 -7.77 -38.53
CA GLY A 192 7.93 -7.67 -39.21
C GLY A 192 6.90 -6.82 -38.47
N ALA A 193 7.08 -6.58 -37.17
CA ALA A 193 6.15 -5.79 -36.36
C ALA A 193 6.01 -4.34 -36.83
N ARG A 194 7.05 -3.79 -37.47
CA ARG A 194 7.05 -2.42 -38.00
C ARG A 194 5.98 -2.18 -39.07
N ALA A 195 5.56 -3.22 -39.79
CA ALA A 195 4.50 -3.10 -40.79
C ALA A 195 3.11 -2.86 -40.17
N PHE A 196 2.96 -3.19 -38.89
CA PHE A 196 1.72 -3.08 -38.14
C PHE A 196 1.70 -1.90 -37.17
N ALA A 197 2.87 -1.33 -36.86
CA ALA A 197 2.99 -0.09 -36.08
C ALA A 197 2.30 1.08 -36.81
N GLY A 198 1.59 1.92 -36.06
CA GLY A 198 0.83 3.06 -36.58
C GLY A 198 -0.60 2.74 -37.07
N ARG A 199 -1.00 1.46 -37.02
CA ARG A 199 -2.42 1.05 -37.14
C ARG A 199 -3.08 1.03 -35.74
N PRO A 200 -4.42 1.13 -35.65
CA PRO A 200 -5.12 1.06 -34.36
C PRO A 200 -4.76 -0.20 -33.58
N ALA A 201 -4.17 -0.02 -32.40
CA ALA A 201 -3.59 -1.13 -31.63
C ALA A 201 -4.61 -2.24 -31.33
N THR A 202 -5.84 -1.88 -30.97
CA THR A 202 -6.91 -2.85 -30.67
C THR A 202 -7.23 -3.77 -31.85
N ASP A 203 -7.32 -3.21 -33.06
CA ASP A 203 -7.66 -3.97 -34.27
C ASP A 203 -6.52 -4.92 -34.64
N VAL A 204 -5.28 -4.41 -34.63
CA VAL A 204 -4.08 -5.22 -34.91
C VAL A 204 -3.90 -6.32 -33.88
N TRP A 205 -4.13 -6.01 -32.59
CA TRP A 205 -4.05 -7.00 -31.53
C TRP A 205 -5.07 -8.12 -31.74
N ALA A 206 -6.32 -7.78 -32.09
CA ALA A 206 -7.35 -8.76 -32.40
C ALA A 206 -7.01 -9.62 -33.62
N GLU A 207 -6.44 -9.04 -34.69
CA GLU A 207 -5.92 -9.79 -35.83
C GLU A 207 -4.80 -10.77 -35.42
N GLY A 208 -3.90 -10.35 -34.53
CA GLY A 208 -2.84 -11.20 -33.98
C GLY A 208 -3.36 -12.37 -33.16
N LEU A 209 -4.34 -12.12 -32.27
CA LEU A 209 -5.00 -13.18 -31.50
C LEU A 209 -5.76 -14.17 -32.40
N ALA A 210 -6.40 -13.68 -33.47
CA ALA A 210 -7.07 -14.54 -34.43
C ALA A 210 -6.09 -15.45 -35.19
N ALA A 211 -4.94 -14.92 -35.60
CA ALA A 211 -3.87 -15.72 -36.22
C ALA A 211 -3.31 -16.77 -35.26
N HIS A 212 -3.06 -16.39 -34.00
CA HIS A 212 -2.61 -17.33 -32.95
C HIS A 212 -3.64 -18.44 -32.71
N ALA A 213 -4.93 -18.12 -32.67
CA ALA A 213 -5.99 -19.12 -32.50
C ALA A 213 -6.07 -20.14 -33.66
N LEU A 214 -5.57 -19.77 -34.85
CA LEU A 214 -5.42 -20.67 -36.00
C LEU A 214 -4.07 -21.44 -35.98
N GLY A 215 -3.23 -21.22 -34.98
CA GLY A 215 -1.89 -21.81 -34.87
C GLY A 215 -0.83 -21.14 -35.74
N ASP A 216 -1.10 -19.96 -36.29
CA ASP A 216 -0.17 -19.24 -37.16
C ASP A 216 0.62 -18.19 -36.36
N TRP A 217 1.64 -18.66 -35.63
CA TRP A 217 2.50 -17.78 -34.84
C TRP A 217 3.29 -16.78 -35.71
N ALA A 218 3.67 -17.18 -36.92
CA ALA A 218 4.44 -16.34 -37.84
C ALA A 218 3.66 -15.09 -38.26
N GLU A 219 2.34 -15.20 -38.42
CA GLU A 219 1.45 -14.05 -38.64
C GLU A 219 1.02 -13.37 -37.33
N ALA A 220 0.86 -14.11 -36.24
CA ALA A 220 0.42 -13.56 -34.96
C ALA A 220 1.45 -12.61 -34.33
N GLU A 221 2.70 -13.05 -34.19
CA GLU A 221 3.71 -12.34 -33.41
C GLU A 221 4.02 -10.93 -33.95
N PRO A 222 4.22 -10.70 -35.25
CA PRO A 222 4.39 -9.35 -35.80
C PRO A 222 3.21 -8.41 -35.50
N ARG A 223 1.98 -8.91 -35.48
CA ARG A 223 0.79 -8.11 -35.17
C ARG A 223 0.73 -7.76 -33.69
N LEU A 224 0.93 -8.74 -32.82
CA LEU A 224 0.92 -8.53 -31.37
C LEU A 224 2.00 -7.52 -30.95
N VAL A 225 3.23 -7.69 -31.43
CA VAL A 225 4.31 -6.73 -31.16
C VAL A 225 4.04 -5.38 -31.83
N GLY A 226 3.49 -5.36 -33.06
CA GLY A 226 3.15 -4.12 -33.74
C GLY A 226 2.11 -3.27 -33.00
N ALA A 227 1.10 -3.92 -32.40
CA ALA A 227 0.11 -3.24 -31.56
C ALA A 227 0.72 -2.67 -30.27
N LEU A 228 1.66 -3.38 -29.65
CA LEU A 228 2.42 -2.87 -28.49
C LEU A 228 3.22 -1.62 -28.84
N LEU A 229 3.87 -1.61 -30.01
CA LEU A 229 4.60 -0.43 -30.52
C LEU A 229 3.64 0.73 -30.80
N SER A 230 2.47 0.48 -31.40
CA SER A 230 1.44 1.52 -31.60
C SER A 230 0.98 2.14 -30.28
N LEU A 231 0.80 1.36 -29.21
CA LEU A 231 0.42 1.90 -27.90
C LEU A 231 1.51 2.76 -27.27
N ASP A 232 2.79 2.43 -27.49
CA ASP A 232 3.91 3.25 -27.04
C ASP A 232 3.96 4.58 -27.80
N ASP A 233 3.88 4.53 -29.14
CA ASP A 233 3.85 5.72 -30.00
C ASP A 233 2.69 6.67 -29.66
N GLU A 234 1.52 6.11 -29.32
CA GLU A 234 0.33 6.87 -28.91
C GLU A 234 0.40 7.40 -27.47
N ASN A 235 1.46 7.07 -26.71
CA ASN A 235 1.55 7.30 -25.27
C ASN A 235 0.29 6.82 -24.53
N ALA A 236 -0.17 5.61 -24.84
CA ALA A 236 -1.33 5.02 -24.17
C ALA A 236 -1.12 4.92 -22.64
N PRO A 237 -2.17 4.78 -21.83
CA PRO A 237 -2.02 4.54 -20.41
C PRO A 237 -1.10 3.33 -20.13
N VAL A 238 -0.20 3.49 -19.15
CA VAL A 238 0.75 2.43 -18.76
C VAL A 238 0.04 1.10 -18.50
N GLN A 239 -1.14 1.10 -17.86
CA GLN A 239 -1.87 -0.13 -17.53
C GLN A 239 -2.31 -0.88 -18.80
N GLU A 240 -2.72 -0.17 -19.84
CA GLU A 240 -3.11 -0.77 -21.13
C GLU A 240 -1.89 -1.43 -21.79
N ARG A 241 -0.74 -0.75 -21.82
CA ARG A 241 0.52 -1.34 -22.32
C ARG A 241 0.95 -2.55 -21.50
N GLN A 242 0.87 -2.46 -20.18
CA GLN A 242 1.22 -3.55 -19.27
C GLN A 242 0.35 -4.78 -19.42
N GLU A 243 -0.94 -4.59 -19.62
CA GLU A 243 -1.88 -5.68 -19.85
C GLU A 243 -1.54 -6.44 -21.13
N LEU A 244 -1.33 -5.73 -22.24
CA LEU A 244 -0.97 -6.37 -23.50
C LEU A 244 0.43 -6.98 -23.45
N LEU A 245 1.41 -6.34 -22.79
CA LEU A 245 2.75 -6.92 -22.61
C LEU A 245 2.69 -8.24 -21.83
N SER A 246 1.89 -8.29 -20.76
CA SER A 246 1.70 -9.51 -19.99
C SER A 246 1.08 -10.62 -20.84
N GLN A 247 0.00 -10.31 -21.56
CA GLN A 247 -0.67 -11.26 -22.44
C GLN A 247 0.25 -11.77 -23.55
N TYR A 248 1.05 -10.89 -24.17
CA TYR A 248 2.03 -11.30 -25.18
C TYR A 248 3.07 -12.27 -24.62
N LEU A 249 3.64 -11.97 -23.45
CA LEU A 249 4.64 -12.84 -22.83
C LEU A 249 4.05 -14.20 -22.44
N ASP A 250 2.80 -14.22 -21.97
CA ASP A 250 2.10 -15.47 -21.66
C ASP A 250 1.90 -16.32 -22.93
N LEU A 251 1.43 -15.71 -24.04
CA LEU A 251 1.28 -16.41 -25.33
C LEU A 251 2.62 -16.88 -25.88
N ARG A 252 3.66 -16.05 -25.84
CA ARG A 252 4.99 -16.43 -26.33
C ARG A 252 5.61 -17.55 -25.50
N SER A 253 5.26 -17.68 -24.22
CA SER A 253 5.78 -18.72 -23.35
C SER A 253 5.27 -20.12 -23.68
N THR A 254 4.13 -20.22 -24.39
CA THR A 254 3.57 -21.51 -24.84
C THR A 254 4.12 -21.98 -26.17
N GLU A 255 4.80 -21.10 -26.91
CA GLU A 255 5.40 -21.39 -28.21
C GLU A 255 6.84 -21.90 -28.06
N ASP A 256 7.25 -22.85 -28.91
CA ASP A 256 8.62 -23.39 -28.97
C ASP A 256 9.56 -22.36 -29.63
N THR A 257 9.92 -21.33 -28.86
CA THR A 257 10.70 -20.16 -29.29
C THR A 257 12.07 -20.11 -28.64
N ASP A 258 12.93 -19.21 -29.12
CA ASP A 258 14.24 -18.94 -28.51
C ASP A 258 14.10 -18.56 -27.03
N GLY A 259 14.40 -19.52 -26.15
CA GLY A 259 14.26 -19.36 -24.71
C GLY A 259 15.16 -18.27 -24.12
N ALA A 260 16.31 -17.96 -24.73
CA ALA A 260 17.19 -16.90 -24.25
C ALA A 260 16.57 -15.52 -24.53
N ALA A 261 16.02 -15.35 -25.75
CA ALA A 261 15.29 -14.15 -26.14
C ALA A 261 14.06 -13.88 -25.27
N LEU A 262 13.27 -14.93 -24.96
CA LEU A 262 12.14 -14.85 -24.06
C LEU A 262 12.56 -14.53 -22.62
N THR A 263 13.59 -15.19 -22.10
CA THR A 263 14.13 -14.94 -20.75
C THR A 263 14.46 -13.46 -20.57
N ARG A 264 15.18 -12.86 -21.54
CA ARG A 264 15.54 -11.45 -21.47
C ARG A 264 14.32 -10.52 -21.48
N ALA A 265 13.29 -10.84 -22.27
CA ALA A 265 12.05 -10.05 -22.31
C ALA A 265 11.30 -10.13 -20.97
N VAL A 266 11.20 -11.34 -20.38
CA VAL A 266 10.59 -11.55 -19.07
C VAL A 266 11.35 -10.83 -17.95
N GLU A 267 12.68 -10.82 -17.99
CA GLU A 267 13.52 -10.07 -17.04
C GLU A 267 13.19 -8.58 -17.08
N LEU A 268 13.19 -7.97 -18.27
CA LEU A 268 12.90 -6.55 -18.45
C LEU A 268 11.48 -6.20 -17.99
N TYR A 269 10.49 -7.02 -18.35
CA TYR A 269 9.11 -6.86 -17.87
C TYR A 269 9.02 -6.96 -16.35
N ALA A 270 9.70 -7.94 -15.74
CA ALA A 270 9.70 -8.11 -14.30
C ALA A 270 10.41 -6.95 -13.58
N GLU A 271 11.55 -6.47 -14.08
CA GLU A 271 12.25 -5.29 -13.57
C GLU A 271 11.39 -4.04 -13.63
N GLN A 272 10.76 -3.82 -14.78
CA GLN A 272 9.86 -2.71 -15.01
C GLN A 272 8.70 -2.73 -14.00
N ARG A 273 8.00 -3.86 -13.88
CA ARG A 273 6.87 -4.01 -12.95
C ARG A 273 7.29 -3.85 -11.49
N ARG A 274 8.47 -4.37 -11.12
CA ARG A 274 9.03 -4.20 -9.77
C ARG A 274 9.27 -2.74 -9.43
N ASN A 275 9.95 -2.00 -10.31
CA ASN A 275 10.30 -0.60 -10.10
C ASN A 275 9.04 0.30 -10.05
N ARG A 276 8.02 0.04 -10.89
CA ARG A 276 6.73 0.78 -10.82
C ARG A 276 5.99 0.55 -9.51
N MET A 277 6.07 -0.64 -8.95
CA MET A 277 5.35 -0.93 -7.71
C MET A 277 6.07 -0.35 -6.49
N ARG A 278 7.40 -0.22 -6.51
CA ARG A 278 8.19 0.00 -5.29
C ARG A 278 9.07 1.25 -5.25
N GLY A 279 9.43 1.85 -6.37
CA GLY A 279 10.67 2.64 -6.39
C GLY A 279 11.88 1.73 -6.69
N PRO A 280 13.09 2.29 -6.93
CA PRO A 280 14.32 1.55 -6.87
C PRO A 280 14.65 1.37 -5.40
N VAL A 281 14.13 0.30 -4.83
CA VAL A 281 14.56 -0.18 -3.53
C VAL A 281 15.29 -1.47 -3.82
N ASP A 282 16.53 -1.58 -3.38
CA ASP A 282 17.23 -2.87 -3.33
C ASP A 282 16.27 -3.86 -2.69
N ASP A 283 15.97 -4.98 -3.36
CA ASP A 283 14.95 -5.91 -2.84
C ASP A 283 15.37 -6.27 -1.41
N PRO A 284 14.57 -5.99 -0.36
CA PRO A 284 15.02 -6.18 1.02
C PRO A 284 15.20 -7.67 1.36
N THR A 285 14.89 -8.56 0.41
CA THR A 285 15.13 -10.01 0.44
C THR A 285 16.38 -10.44 -0.34
N ILE A 286 17.08 -9.50 -1.01
CA ILE A 286 18.29 -9.69 -1.81
C ILE A 286 19.34 -8.68 -1.34
N GLY A 287 20.39 -9.15 -0.66
CA GLY A 287 21.55 -8.33 -0.30
C GLY A 287 21.56 -7.81 1.13
N GLY A 288 21.60 -8.71 2.13
CA GLY A 288 21.87 -8.33 3.53
C GLY A 288 21.08 -9.11 4.59
N VAL A 289 20.19 -10.01 4.19
CA VAL A 289 19.41 -10.86 5.10
C VAL A 289 19.56 -12.34 4.71
N GLN A 290 19.72 -13.21 5.71
CA GLN A 290 19.77 -14.67 5.53
C GLN A 290 18.39 -15.28 5.82
N TRP A 291 17.80 -15.93 4.83
CA TRP A 291 16.56 -16.66 5.03
C TRP A 291 16.81 -17.93 5.85
N ILE A 292 15.92 -18.21 6.80
CA ILE A 292 15.98 -19.43 7.60
C ILE A 292 14.68 -20.21 7.51
N THR A 293 14.84 -21.51 7.32
CA THR A 293 13.80 -22.53 7.37
C THR A 293 13.48 -22.92 8.82
N LEU A 294 12.44 -23.73 9.01
CA LEU A 294 12.12 -24.33 10.32
C LEU A 294 13.32 -25.04 10.97
N GLY A 295 14.09 -25.81 10.19
CA GLY A 295 15.23 -26.57 10.69
C GLY A 295 16.38 -25.67 11.13
N GLU A 296 16.68 -24.62 10.37
CA GLU A 296 17.72 -23.64 10.72
C GLU A 296 17.31 -22.83 11.94
N PHE A 297 16.04 -22.43 12.04
CA PHE A 297 15.51 -21.78 13.23
C PHE A 297 15.64 -22.68 14.47
N ARG A 298 15.29 -23.97 14.36
CA ARG A 298 15.49 -24.95 15.45
C ARG A 298 16.96 -24.98 15.91
N ASN A 299 17.90 -25.00 14.98
CA ASN A 299 19.32 -25.02 15.30
C ASN A 299 19.79 -23.73 16.00
N GLN A 300 19.24 -22.57 15.63
CA GLN A 300 19.58 -21.30 16.26
C GLN A 300 19.15 -21.21 17.74
N ILE A 301 18.05 -21.89 18.10
CA ILE A 301 17.44 -21.81 19.44
C ILE A 301 17.77 -23.00 20.35
N ALA A 302 18.37 -24.06 19.81
CA ALA A 302 18.65 -25.29 20.56
C ALA A 302 19.62 -25.04 21.73
N GLY A 303 19.28 -25.60 22.89
CA GLY A 303 20.07 -25.48 24.12
C GLY A 303 20.00 -24.11 24.82
N LYS A 304 19.31 -23.12 24.22
CA LYS A 304 19.24 -21.76 24.75
C LYS A 304 18.02 -21.55 25.65
N SER A 305 18.20 -20.77 26.70
CA SER A 305 17.10 -20.24 27.51
C SER A 305 16.36 -19.13 26.77
N ILE A 306 15.02 -19.19 26.76
CA ILE A 306 14.19 -18.25 26.01
C ILE A 306 13.16 -17.61 26.93
N CYS A 307 13.03 -16.29 26.85
CA CYS A 307 11.88 -15.58 27.41
C CYS A 307 11.04 -14.89 26.34
N LEU A 308 9.71 -15.02 26.44
CA LEU A 308 8.74 -14.27 25.65
C LEU A 308 8.18 -13.15 26.50
N ILE A 309 8.18 -11.92 25.97
CA ILE A 309 7.72 -10.74 26.72
C ILE A 309 6.40 -10.26 26.16
N ALA A 310 5.35 -10.29 26.97
CA ALA A 310 4.05 -9.77 26.58
C ALA A 310 4.05 -8.23 26.54
N ASN A 311 3.19 -7.66 25.69
CA ASN A 311 2.93 -6.21 25.65
C ASN A 311 1.86 -5.82 26.67
N SER A 312 2.03 -6.20 27.94
CA SER A 312 1.04 -5.99 29.02
C SER A 312 1.47 -4.92 30.02
N GLY A 313 0.50 -4.22 30.60
CA GLY A 313 0.72 -3.21 31.64
C GLY A 313 1.49 -3.75 32.85
N ARG A 314 1.30 -5.04 33.15
CA ARG A 314 1.98 -5.79 34.20
C ARG A 314 3.50 -5.80 34.04
N VAL A 315 4.03 -5.96 32.82
CA VAL A 315 5.48 -5.84 32.57
C VAL A 315 5.93 -4.42 32.87
N GLY A 316 5.18 -3.41 32.40
CA GLY A 316 5.46 -1.98 32.60
C GLY A 316 5.45 -1.53 34.07
N ALA A 317 4.86 -2.31 34.98
CA ALA A 317 4.86 -2.07 36.42
C ALA A 317 5.89 -2.92 37.19
N SER A 318 6.65 -3.78 36.50
CA SER A 318 7.55 -4.77 37.13
C SER A 318 8.94 -4.18 37.47
N SER A 319 9.96 -4.99 37.71
CA SER A 319 11.37 -4.57 37.64
C SER A 319 12.23 -5.70 37.05
N MET A 320 11.64 -6.39 36.07
CA MET A 320 12.17 -7.62 35.47
C MET A 320 13.32 -7.39 34.48
N GLY A 321 13.69 -6.14 34.18
CA GLY A 321 14.54 -5.85 33.03
C GLY A 321 15.90 -6.55 33.05
N ALA A 322 16.57 -6.55 34.20
CA ALA A 322 17.84 -7.25 34.37
C ALA A 322 17.70 -8.78 34.24
N GLU A 323 16.59 -9.34 34.72
CA GLU A 323 16.33 -10.78 34.64
C GLU A 323 15.98 -11.22 33.21
N ILE A 324 15.23 -10.38 32.48
CA ILE A 324 14.93 -10.57 31.06
C ILE A 324 16.22 -10.58 30.23
N ASP A 325 17.11 -9.61 30.45
CA ASP A 325 18.34 -9.50 29.65
C ASP A 325 19.36 -10.62 29.97
N ALA A 326 19.13 -11.42 31.03
CA ALA A 326 19.95 -12.57 31.40
C ALA A 326 19.61 -13.86 30.63
N TYR A 327 18.52 -13.90 29.86
CA TYR A 327 18.22 -15.03 28.98
C TYR A 327 19.13 -15.03 27.75
N ASP A 328 19.36 -16.21 27.19
CA ASP A 328 20.14 -16.33 25.95
C ASP A 328 19.40 -15.66 24.79
N LEU A 329 18.07 -15.82 24.72
CA LEU A 329 17.21 -15.24 23.69
C LEU A 329 15.99 -14.52 24.29
N VAL A 330 15.85 -13.26 23.91
CA VAL A 330 14.71 -12.41 24.26
C VAL A 330 13.78 -12.24 23.06
N VAL A 331 12.54 -12.71 23.20
CA VAL A 331 11.51 -12.64 22.17
C VAL A 331 10.49 -11.54 22.48
N ARG A 332 10.24 -10.66 21.50
CA ARG A 332 9.25 -9.58 21.60
C ARG A 332 8.26 -9.59 20.46
N PHE A 333 7.12 -8.93 20.65
CA PHE A 333 5.98 -8.97 19.73
C PHE A 333 5.58 -7.60 19.20
N ASN A 334 5.43 -7.48 17.89
CA ASN A 334 4.79 -6.34 17.21
C ASN A 334 5.29 -4.98 17.75
N SER A 335 4.41 -4.21 18.36
CA SER A 335 4.62 -2.86 18.89
C SER A 335 5.18 -2.83 20.32
N TYR A 336 6.11 -3.72 20.64
CA TYR A 336 6.78 -3.75 21.94
C TYR A 336 7.45 -2.40 22.25
N ARG A 337 7.47 -2.03 23.53
CA ARG A 337 8.20 -0.86 24.04
C ARG A 337 9.43 -1.32 24.82
N ILE A 338 10.55 -0.64 24.61
CA ILE A 338 11.74 -0.81 25.44
C ILE A 338 11.70 0.20 26.59
N ASP A 339 11.72 -0.33 27.80
CA ASP A 339 11.96 0.37 29.05
C ASP A 339 12.96 -0.50 29.85
N PRO A 340 14.26 -0.16 29.87
CA PRO A 340 15.29 -1.06 30.38
C PRO A 340 15.06 -1.58 31.80
N ARG A 341 14.39 -0.79 32.66
CA ARG A 341 14.07 -1.21 34.03
C ARG A 341 13.02 -2.34 34.06
N HIS A 342 12.01 -2.22 33.21
CA HIS A 342 10.81 -3.02 33.27
C HIS A 342 10.82 -4.17 32.27
N THR A 343 11.27 -3.88 31.05
CA THR A 343 11.20 -4.80 29.91
C THR A 343 12.55 -5.35 29.50
N GLY A 344 13.66 -4.88 30.06
CA GLY A 344 15.00 -5.13 29.55
C GLY A 344 15.29 -4.33 28.28
N ALA A 345 16.53 -4.34 27.81
CA ALA A 345 17.00 -3.62 26.64
C ALA A 345 17.19 -4.50 25.39
N ARG A 346 17.32 -5.82 25.56
CA ARG A 346 17.63 -6.74 24.45
C ARG A 346 16.40 -7.17 23.66
N THR A 347 16.58 -7.39 22.37
CA THR A 347 15.61 -8.06 21.49
C THR A 347 16.37 -8.91 20.48
N ASP A 348 16.47 -10.21 20.73
CA ASP A 348 17.17 -11.13 19.83
C ASP A 348 16.23 -11.61 18.70
N ILE A 349 14.98 -11.89 19.06
CA ILE A 349 13.94 -12.33 18.13
C ILE A 349 12.76 -11.38 18.17
N HIS A 350 12.42 -10.79 17.04
CA HIS A 350 11.18 -10.03 16.90
C HIS A 350 10.16 -10.79 16.07
N VAL A 351 9.02 -11.06 16.69
CA VAL A 351 7.86 -11.69 16.08
C VAL A 351 6.81 -10.64 15.76
N THR A 352 6.44 -10.47 14.50
CA THR A 352 5.46 -9.47 14.09
C THR A 352 4.42 -10.04 13.13
N ILE A 353 3.20 -9.53 13.17
CA ILE A 353 2.23 -9.76 12.11
C ILE A 353 2.54 -8.88 10.90
N HIS A 354 2.37 -9.42 9.70
CA HIS A 354 2.63 -8.69 8.45
C HIS A 354 1.72 -7.47 8.23
N LYS A 355 0.60 -7.37 8.97
CA LYS A 355 -0.44 -6.33 8.80
C LYS A 355 -0.05 -4.97 9.38
N HIS A 356 0.84 -4.89 10.37
CA HIS A 356 1.26 -3.63 10.99
C HIS A 356 2.78 -3.39 10.83
N GLY A 357 3.20 -2.13 10.87
CA GLY A 357 4.57 -1.69 10.58
C GLY A 357 5.40 -1.30 11.79
N PHE A 358 5.02 -1.73 13.01
CA PHE A 358 5.72 -1.32 14.22
C PHE A 358 7.03 -2.09 14.42
N ASN A 359 8.10 -1.37 14.75
CA ASN A 359 9.43 -1.91 15.05
C ASN A 359 10.06 -2.73 13.89
N TRP A 360 9.74 -2.41 12.63
CA TRP A 360 10.35 -3.07 11.45
C TRP A 360 11.77 -2.57 11.17
N ASP A 361 12.08 -1.35 11.60
CA ASP A 361 13.36 -0.66 11.52
C ASP A 361 14.32 -1.01 12.67
N GLN A 362 13.79 -1.55 13.77
CA GLN A 362 14.61 -1.92 14.93
C GLN A 362 15.53 -3.10 14.61
N GLN A 363 16.80 -2.96 14.97
CA GLN A 363 17.81 -4.01 14.78
C GLN A 363 17.53 -5.23 15.65
N VAL A 364 17.49 -6.40 15.03
CA VAL A 364 17.31 -7.70 15.70
C VAL A 364 18.15 -8.77 15.02
N THR A 365 18.47 -9.85 15.73
CA THR A 365 19.17 -10.98 15.12
C THR A 365 18.24 -11.72 14.16
N THR A 366 17.05 -12.10 14.62
CA THR A 366 16.08 -12.88 13.83
C THR A 366 14.72 -12.21 13.82
N ARG A 367 14.12 -12.07 12.63
CA ARG A 367 12.74 -11.58 12.47
C ARG A 367 11.85 -12.71 11.96
N LEU A 368 10.77 -12.98 12.68
CA LEU A 368 9.72 -13.89 12.24
C LEU A 368 8.47 -13.07 11.95
N VAL A 369 8.00 -13.13 10.70
CA VAL A 369 6.80 -12.41 10.28
C VAL A 369 5.68 -13.39 10.04
N PHE A 370 4.56 -13.23 10.75
CA PHE A 370 3.41 -14.11 10.60
C PHE A 370 2.36 -13.51 9.68
N GLY A 371 1.67 -14.38 8.93
CA GLY A 371 0.58 -13.98 8.04
C GLY A 371 -0.22 -15.17 7.54
N GLY A 372 -1.50 -14.98 7.29
CA GLY A 372 -2.39 -16.09 6.92
C GLY A 372 -2.41 -16.43 5.43
N VAL A 373 -2.33 -15.38 4.60
CA VAL A 373 -2.39 -15.47 3.14
C VAL A 373 -0.98 -15.29 2.56
N SER A 374 -0.51 -16.25 1.77
CA SER A 374 0.86 -16.26 1.23
C SER A 374 1.16 -15.01 0.39
N GLY A 375 0.26 -14.66 -0.53
CA GLY A 375 0.41 -13.48 -1.39
C GLY A 375 0.57 -12.18 -0.59
N ASP A 376 -0.36 -11.91 0.32
CA ASP A 376 -0.32 -10.70 1.16
C ASP A 376 0.89 -10.64 2.07
N TRP A 377 1.31 -11.79 2.59
CA TRP A 377 2.52 -11.90 3.42
C TRP A 377 3.77 -11.59 2.61
N LYS A 378 3.94 -12.21 1.43
CA LYS A 378 5.06 -11.93 0.50
C LYS A 378 5.07 -10.45 0.12
N TYR A 379 3.89 -9.89 -0.17
CA TYR A 379 3.73 -8.46 -0.45
C TYR A 379 4.18 -7.60 0.74
N SER A 380 3.76 -7.95 1.96
CA SER A 380 4.08 -7.16 3.15
C SER A 380 5.55 -7.21 3.50
N LEU A 381 6.20 -8.38 3.42
CA LEU A 381 7.65 -8.51 3.60
C LEU A 381 8.40 -7.61 2.63
N ARG A 382 8.06 -7.71 1.35
CA ARG A 382 8.69 -6.97 0.26
C ARG A 382 8.57 -5.44 0.39
N ASN A 383 7.55 -4.95 1.08
CA ASN A 383 7.28 -3.52 1.20
C ASN A 383 7.65 -2.92 2.56
N ARG A 384 7.96 -3.74 3.56
CA ARG A 384 8.13 -3.26 4.95
C ARG A 384 9.45 -3.67 5.58
N LEU A 385 10.12 -4.69 5.06
CA LEU A 385 11.46 -5.05 5.54
C LEU A 385 12.41 -3.88 5.31
N VAL A 386 13.16 -3.55 6.35
CA VAL A 386 14.21 -2.54 6.31
C VAL A 386 15.54 -3.26 6.12
N PRO A 387 16.32 -2.96 5.07
CA PRO A 387 17.66 -3.51 4.89
C PRO A 387 18.54 -3.26 6.12
N GLY A 388 19.25 -4.29 6.59
CA GLY A 388 20.12 -4.21 7.78
C GLY A 388 19.42 -4.22 9.14
N ALA A 389 18.07 -4.18 9.20
CA ALA A 389 17.35 -4.26 10.47
C ALA A 389 17.23 -5.69 11.04
N GLN A 390 17.56 -6.71 10.24
CA GLN A 390 17.64 -8.10 10.69
C GLN A 390 18.76 -8.85 9.99
N THR A 391 19.41 -9.75 10.71
CA THR A 391 20.38 -10.70 10.13
C THR A 391 19.66 -11.88 9.49
N TYR A 392 18.67 -12.45 10.20
CA TYR A 392 17.90 -13.61 9.76
C TYR A 392 16.41 -13.30 9.58
N LEU A 393 15.79 -13.90 8.56
CA LEU A 393 14.36 -13.79 8.29
C LEU A 393 13.74 -15.18 8.09
N GLY A 394 12.67 -15.46 8.83
CA GLY A 394 11.92 -16.71 8.67
C GLY A 394 11.27 -16.82 7.28
N ASP A 395 11.44 -17.97 6.64
CA ASP A 395 10.84 -18.26 5.34
C ASP A 395 9.34 -18.58 5.41
N GLU A 396 8.76 -18.98 4.27
CA GLU A 396 7.34 -19.31 4.18
C GLU A 396 6.93 -20.50 5.08
N SER A 397 7.86 -21.39 5.46
CA SER A 397 7.58 -22.50 6.38
C SER A 397 7.24 -22.01 7.79
N LEU A 398 7.82 -20.88 8.21
CA LEU A 398 7.64 -20.27 9.53
C LEU A 398 6.49 -19.24 9.57
N ARG A 399 5.82 -18.98 8.44
CA ARG A 399 4.81 -17.92 8.29
C ARG A 399 3.57 -18.10 9.18
N TRP A 400 3.15 -19.33 9.45
CA TRP A 400 1.93 -19.60 10.22
C TRP A 400 2.04 -20.90 11.02
N PRO A 401 2.84 -20.94 12.10
CA PRO A 401 3.23 -22.19 12.76
C PRO A 401 2.08 -23.15 13.07
N LEU A 402 1.04 -22.71 13.77
CA LEU A 402 -0.08 -23.57 14.16
C LEU A 402 -0.78 -24.20 12.95
N ARG A 403 -0.96 -23.43 11.86
CA ARG A 403 -1.69 -23.88 10.66
C ARG A 403 -0.81 -24.65 9.69
N ASN A 404 0.40 -24.15 9.42
CA ASN A 404 1.27 -24.69 8.37
C ASN A 404 2.08 -25.88 8.87
N ILE A 405 2.59 -25.82 10.10
CA ILE A 405 3.43 -26.87 10.71
C ILE A 405 2.53 -27.83 11.49
N GLY A 406 1.71 -27.29 12.39
CA GLY A 406 0.82 -28.09 13.24
C GLY A 406 -0.36 -28.71 12.50
N LYS A 407 -0.66 -28.25 11.27
CA LYS A 407 -1.83 -28.67 10.47
C LYS A 407 -3.16 -28.58 11.22
N VAL A 408 -3.25 -27.70 12.21
CA VAL A 408 -4.47 -27.53 13.02
C VAL A 408 -5.46 -26.69 12.22
N GLY A 409 -6.59 -27.29 11.85
CA GLY A 409 -7.67 -26.62 11.12
C GLY A 409 -8.49 -25.64 11.98
N THR A 410 -9.42 -24.95 11.33
CA THR A 410 -10.37 -24.02 11.99
C THR A 410 -11.48 -24.74 12.75
N ASP A 411 -11.65 -26.04 12.49
CA ASP A 411 -12.53 -26.95 13.22
C ASP A 411 -12.01 -27.26 14.63
N VAL A 412 -10.68 -27.37 14.79
CA VAL A 412 -10.02 -27.63 16.09
C VAL A 412 -9.72 -26.32 16.82
N TRP A 413 -9.28 -25.29 16.10
CA TRP A 413 -8.98 -23.98 16.68
C TRP A 413 -9.62 -22.90 15.83
N SER A 414 -10.78 -22.40 16.25
CA SER A 414 -11.59 -21.51 15.42
C SER A 414 -11.01 -20.10 15.26
N GLY A 415 -10.44 -19.55 16.35
CA GLY A 415 -9.84 -18.22 16.34
C GLY A 415 -8.60 -18.08 15.45
N ILE A 416 -8.28 -16.86 15.02
CA ILE A 416 -6.96 -16.58 14.46
C ILE A 416 -5.98 -16.58 15.64
N PRO A 417 -4.92 -17.40 15.67
CA PRO A 417 -4.02 -17.41 16.81
C PRO A 417 -3.14 -16.15 16.83
N THR A 418 -2.86 -15.64 18.03
CA THR A 418 -2.04 -14.44 18.20
C THR A 418 -0.59 -14.68 17.76
N SER A 419 0.16 -13.58 17.54
CA SER A 419 1.62 -13.69 17.32
C SER A 419 2.33 -14.33 18.51
N GLY A 420 1.88 -14.03 19.73
CA GLY A 420 2.39 -14.63 20.96
C GLY A 420 2.18 -16.14 20.96
N PHE A 421 0.97 -16.59 20.68
CA PHE A 421 0.63 -18.00 20.68
C PHE A 421 1.29 -18.80 19.55
N ASN A 422 1.36 -18.26 18.32
CA ASN A 422 2.07 -18.93 17.23
C ASN A 422 3.55 -19.15 17.56
N MET A 423 4.19 -18.17 18.19
CA MET A 423 5.59 -18.30 18.63
C MET A 423 5.72 -19.32 19.76
N LEU A 424 4.83 -19.25 20.75
CA LEU A 424 4.84 -20.18 21.87
C LEU A 424 4.65 -21.62 21.40
N TRP A 425 3.64 -21.85 20.56
CA TRP A 425 3.38 -23.16 19.97
C TRP A 425 4.58 -23.67 19.16
N LEU A 426 5.24 -22.79 18.39
CA LEU A 426 6.44 -23.15 17.62
C LEU A 426 7.58 -23.61 18.54
N LEU A 427 7.83 -22.90 19.64
CA LEU A 427 8.89 -23.25 20.59
C LEU A 427 8.59 -24.54 21.35
N ASP A 428 7.33 -24.76 21.73
CA ASP A 428 6.87 -26.01 22.33
C ASP A 428 7.03 -27.18 21.35
N PHE A 429 6.56 -27.02 20.11
CA PHE A 429 6.68 -28.02 19.05
C PHE A 429 8.13 -28.41 18.73
N LEU A 430 9.04 -27.44 18.70
CA LEU A 430 10.44 -27.70 18.40
C LEU A 430 11.17 -28.41 19.55
N ASP A 431 10.75 -28.16 20.79
CA ASP A 431 11.22 -28.83 22.01
C ASP A 431 12.76 -28.94 22.14
N VAL A 432 13.46 -27.83 21.90
CA VAL A 432 14.94 -27.79 21.97
C VAL A 432 15.50 -26.81 22.98
N SER A 433 14.65 -26.03 23.64
CA SER A 433 15.06 -25.02 24.62
C SER A 433 14.84 -25.55 26.03
N PRO A 434 15.90 -25.70 26.84
CA PRO A 434 15.80 -26.28 28.18
C PRO A 434 15.03 -25.40 29.16
N ARG A 435 14.89 -24.11 28.84
CA ARG A 435 14.15 -23.15 29.64
C ARG A 435 13.26 -22.28 28.75
N LEU A 436 11.97 -22.23 29.06
CA LEU A 436 10.98 -21.42 28.33
C LEU A 436 10.04 -20.70 29.28
N ASP A 437 10.22 -19.38 29.39
CA ASP A 437 9.46 -18.53 30.29
C ASP A 437 8.63 -17.48 29.55
N LEU A 438 7.39 -17.28 29.99
CA LEU A 438 6.48 -16.25 29.54
C LEU A 438 6.44 -15.13 30.58
N ILE A 439 6.92 -13.94 30.22
CA ILE A 439 6.99 -12.79 31.11
C ILE A 439 5.85 -11.82 30.82
N GLY A 440 5.00 -11.60 31.82
CA GLY A 440 3.86 -10.69 31.79
C GLY A 440 2.67 -11.16 30.94
N PHE A 441 2.57 -12.46 30.64
CA PHE A 441 1.42 -13.02 29.93
C PHE A 441 0.21 -13.10 30.86
N ASP A 442 -0.57 -12.02 30.89
CA ASP A 442 -1.84 -11.93 31.63
C ASP A 442 -3.05 -11.77 30.70
N PHE A 443 -2.87 -12.10 29.41
CA PHE A 443 -3.93 -12.10 28.41
C PHE A 443 -4.69 -10.76 28.33
N TYR A 444 -3.95 -9.66 28.54
CA TYR A 444 -4.43 -8.28 28.51
C TYR A 444 -5.32 -7.85 29.69
N GLU A 445 -5.35 -8.62 30.78
CA GLU A 445 -6.04 -8.23 32.02
C GLU A 445 -5.51 -6.89 32.58
N SER A 446 -4.21 -6.61 32.46
CA SER A 446 -3.60 -5.33 32.87
C SER A 446 -3.58 -4.24 31.78
N GLY A 447 -4.22 -4.49 30.63
CA GLY A 447 -4.15 -3.60 29.47
C GLY A 447 -2.83 -3.70 28.70
N ALA A 448 -2.67 -2.85 27.69
CA ALA A 448 -1.54 -2.89 26.77
C ALA A 448 -0.38 -1.98 27.21
N TYR A 449 0.85 -2.46 27.03
CA TYR A 449 2.09 -1.68 27.17
C TYR A 449 2.88 -1.75 25.86
N ARG A 450 2.77 -0.70 25.04
CA ARG A 450 3.23 -0.65 23.65
C ARG A 450 3.86 0.71 23.35
N VAL A 451 4.47 0.87 22.17
CA VAL A 451 4.83 2.19 21.65
C VAL A 451 3.58 3.09 21.50
N GLN A 452 3.76 4.40 21.63
CA GLN A 452 2.67 5.36 21.80
C GLN A 452 1.70 5.36 20.61
N GLU A 453 2.22 5.17 19.40
CA GLU A 453 1.47 5.12 18.15
C GLU A 453 0.51 3.92 18.12
N ALA A 454 0.90 2.82 18.77
CA ALA A 454 0.13 1.58 18.81
C ALA A 454 -0.90 1.54 19.96
N MET A 455 -0.87 2.49 20.90
CA MET A 455 -1.84 2.57 22.00
C MET A 455 -3.27 2.90 21.51
N LYS A 456 -3.39 3.49 20.31
CA LYS A 456 -4.68 3.81 19.67
C LYS A 456 -5.35 2.58 19.05
N LEU A 457 -4.64 1.46 18.91
CA LEU A 457 -5.17 0.25 18.31
C LEU A 457 -5.90 -0.59 19.37
N ALA A 458 -7.19 -0.83 19.12
CA ALA A 458 -7.98 -1.73 19.94
C ALA A 458 -7.36 -3.15 19.96
N ILE A 459 -7.47 -3.82 21.11
CA ILE A 459 -7.18 -5.24 21.20
C ILE A 459 -8.28 -5.97 20.41
N THR A 460 -7.90 -6.64 19.33
CA THR A 460 -8.86 -7.25 18.41
C THR A 460 -9.54 -8.47 19.04
N SER A 461 -10.87 -8.54 18.91
CA SER A 461 -11.69 -9.68 19.36
C SER A 461 -11.65 -10.89 18.42
N VAL A 462 -10.93 -10.79 17.30
CA VAL A 462 -10.77 -11.88 16.33
C VAL A 462 -9.85 -13.00 16.86
N HIS A 463 -9.12 -12.73 17.95
CA HIS A 463 -8.30 -13.70 18.66
C HIS A 463 -9.07 -14.35 19.81
N GLU A 464 -8.82 -15.65 20.03
CA GLU A 464 -9.47 -16.44 21.07
C GLU A 464 -8.54 -16.59 22.29
N TYR A 465 -8.40 -15.51 23.07
CA TYR A 465 -7.46 -15.44 24.20
C TYR A 465 -7.72 -16.48 25.30
N THR A 466 -8.97 -16.91 25.49
CA THR A 466 -9.35 -17.92 26.49
C THR A 466 -8.72 -19.27 26.19
N SER A 467 -8.78 -19.71 24.93
CA SER A 467 -8.22 -20.99 24.49
C SER A 467 -6.69 -20.96 24.50
N GLU A 468 -6.07 -19.83 24.12
CA GLU A 468 -4.62 -19.62 24.27
C GLU A 468 -4.20 -19.72 25.75
N LYS A 469 -4.94 -19.08 26.66
CA LYS A 469 -4.70 -19.14 28.11
C LYS A 469 -4.79 -20.56 28.64
N ALA A 470 -5.85 -21.29 28.29
CA ALA A 470 -6.02 -22.68 28.73
C ALA A 470 -4.84 -23.56 28.29
N TRP A 471 -4.42 -23.45 27.03
CA TRP A 471 -3.29 -24.20 26.48
C TRP A 471 -1.98 -23.90 27.20
N VAL A 472 -1.72 -22.63 27.53
CA VAL A 472 -0.52 -22.21 28.30
C VAL A 472 -0.55 -22.79 29.70
N MET A 473 -1.69 -22.66 30.39
CA MET A 473 -1.80 -23.07 31.80
C MET A 473 -1.73 -24.59 31.97
N GLU A 474 -2.18 -25.37 30.98
CA GLU A 474 -2.01 -26.82 30.96
C GLU A 474 -0.53 -27.26 30.94
N ARG A 475 0.35 -26.43 30.36
CA ARG A 475 1.79 -26.71 30.20
C ARG A 475 2.66 -26.02 31.25
N ALA A 476 2.07 -25.20 32.12
CA ALA A 476 2.82 -24.45 33.11
C ALA A 476 3.36 -25.38 34.22
N GLN A 477 4.67 -25.35 34.43
CA GLN A 477 5.33 -26.02 35.56
C GLN A 477 5.36 -25.14 36.81
N SER A 478 5.46 -23.82 36.62
CA SER A 478 5.33 -22.86 37.72
C SER A 478 4.73 -21.55 37.24
N VAL A 479 3.98 -20.89 38.12
CA VAL A 479 3.32 -19.62 37.84
C VAL A 479 3.54 -18.67 39.01
N THR A 480 3.99 -17.48 38.69
CA THR A 480 4.14 -16.34 39.61
C THR A 480 3.37 -15.15 39.05
N ASP A 481 3.35 -14.05 39.80
CA ASP A 481 2.66 -12.82 39.38
C ASP A 481 3.14 -12.25 38.05
N THR A 482 4.38 -12.53 37.63
CA THR A 482 4.99 -11.95 36.42
C THR A 482 5.59 -12.97 35.45
N ARG A 483 5.75 -14.23 35.87
CA ARG A 483 6.33 -15.31 35.06
C ARG A 483 5.44 -16.54 35.07
N ILE A 484 5.20 -17.10 33.89
CA ILE A 484 4.75 -18.48 33.70
C ILE A 484 5.91 -19.27 33.11
N SER A 485 6.37 -20.31 33.80
CA SER A 485 7.45 -21.19 33.35
C SER A 485 6.87 -22.48 32.79
N LEU A 486 7.26 -22.85 31.57
CA LEU A 486 6.81 -24.09 30.92
C LEU A 486 7.80 -25.25 31.09
N ARG A 487 9.07 -24.92 31.34
CA ARG A 487 10.17 -25.83 31.68
C ARG A 487 11.42 -25.04 32.03
#